data_AF-A0A257TTJ3-F1
#
_entry.id   AF-A0A257TTJ3-F1
#
_cell.length_a   1.000
_cell.length_b   1.000
_cell.length_c   1.000
_cell.angle_alpha   90.00
_cell.angle_beta   90.00
_cell.angle_gamma   90.00
#
_symmetry.space_group_name_H-M   'P 1'
#
loop_
_entity.id
_entity.type
_entity.pdbx_description
1 polymer ?
#
loop_
_entity_poly.entity_id
_entity_poly.type
_entity_poly.pdbx_seq_one_letter_code
_entity_poly.pdbx_strand_id
1 'polypeptide(L)'
;MAAFAKPSRQSRAKRSQRRCGPSKPCRPLSVQPLERRLPLDASGVSPTSMFVAAAFQQVLVREVDQASLTFFSTSLQGGAMTRLAFTETLTHSVEYYSSVITNDYTQFPGRAPDATGLAFWNGLMQQGMTDEQLEAQFIGTPEFFDHAGGTNRDWVDRMYFDLLGRSPDSPGEAAWVNFLDAGMPRSLAAFGFASSAEREAIVVRNDYQLFLGRQASDGEVAGWVNRFRDGMCNEDIIAGFVASDESFNNDEHQSGLNGVGPGDLGSANPGSVNIGSININIGSININSGNINSGNINSGNINSGNVNSGNVGPAGPGAGDDGHPRPHGDD
;
A
#
# COMPACT_ATOMS: atom_id res chain seq x y z
N MET A 1 6.23 24.08 -74.98
CA MET A 1 7.68 24.06 -75.27
C MET A 1 8.38 23.29 -74.16
N ALA A 2 9.24 22.28 -74.30
CA ALA A 2 9.69 21.44 -75.41
C ALA A 2 10.19 20.12 -74.77
N ALA A 3 10.04 19.00 -75.46
CA ALA A 3 10.42 17.65 -75.07
C ALA A 3 11.84 17.29 -75.53
N PHE A 4 12.59 16.48 -74.78
CA PHE A 4 13.73 15.62 -75.23
C PHE A 4 14.00 14.57 -74.13
N ALA A 5 13.71 13.27 -74.32
CA ALA A 5 14.45 12.21 -75.03
C ALA A 5 15.41 11.39 -74.13
N LYS A 6 15.16 10.07 -74.04
CA LYS A 6 16.06 9.04 -73.46
C LYS A 6 17.29 8.80 -74.35
N PRO A 7 18.35 8.15 -73.83
CA PRO A 7 18.59 6.79 -74.32
C PRO A 7 19.02 5.76 -73.25
N SER A 8 18.75 4.51 -73.62
CA SER A 8 19.07 3.23 -72.99
C SER A 8 20.56 2.85 -73.04
N ARG A 9 21.09 2.22 -71.98
CA ARG A 9 22.10 1.15 -72.09
C ARG A 9 21.86 0.05 -71.06
N GLN A 10 21.85 -1.17 -71.57
CA GLN A 10 21.73 -2.44 -70.86
C GLN A 10 23.03 -2.77 -70.12
N SER A 11 22.94 -3.32 -68.91
CA SER A 11 23.91 -4.32 -68.46
C SER A 11 23.22 -5.40 -67.62
N ARG A 12 23.48 -6.63 -68.05
CA ARG A 12 22.88 -7.89 -67.65
C ARG A 12 23.79 -8.47 -66.57
N ALA A 13 23.28 -8.78 -65.38
CA ALA A 13 24.01 -9.60 -64.40
C ALA A 13 23.07 -10.60 -63.75
N LYS A 14 23.54 -11.85 -63.72
CA LYS A 14 22.77 -13.09 -63.65
C LYS A 14 22.24 -13.38 -62.25
N ARG A 15 20.99 -13.82 -62.22
CA ARG A 15 20.30 -14.46 -61.09
C ARG A 15 21.05 -15.75 -60.71
N SER A 16 21.72 -15.75 -59.57
CA SER A 16 22.35 -16.94 -58.98
C SER A 16 21.39 -17.55 -57.96
N GLN A 17 20.61 -18.55 -58.40
CA GLN A 17 19.98 -19.52 -57.50
C GLN A 17 21.08 -20.24 -56.71
N ARG A 18 21.12 -20.05 -55.39
CA ARG A 18 21.86 -20.95 -54.49
C ARG A 18 20.86 -21.89 -53.80
N ARG A 19 21.19 -23.16 -53.94
CA ARG A 19 20.43 -24.35 -53.57
C ARG A 19 20.32 -24.47 -52.05
N CYS A 20 19.13 -24.82 -51.55
CA CYS A 20 18.97 -25.37 -50.20
C CYS A 20 19.49 -26.82 -50.19
N GLY A 21 20.45 -27.11 -49.32
CA GLY A 21 20.85 -28.48 -48.95
C GLY A 21 20.21 -28.91 -47.61
N PRO A 22 20.11 -30.21 -47.31
CA PRO A 22 19.48 -30.71 -46.08
C PRO A 22 20.47 -30.83 -44.91
N SER A 23 19.92 -30.86 -43.68
CA SER A 23 20.56 -30.94 -42.33
C SER A 23 21.07 -29.60 -41.78
N LYS A 24 20.59 -29.09 -40.63
CA LYS A 24 20.23 -29.73 -39.35
C LYS A 24 18.97 -29.06 -38.76
N PRO A 25 18.14 -29.75 -37.95
CA PRO A 25 17.06 -29.09 -37.24
C PRO A 25 17.65 -28.04 -36.29
N CYS A 26 17.13 -26.81 -36.37
CA CYS A 26 17.36 -25.80 -35.34
C CYS A 26 16.90 -26.40 -34.01
N ARG A 27 17.85 -26.67 -33.11
CA ARG A 27 17.51 -26.92 -31.71
C ARG A 27 16.74 -25.69 -31.21
N PRO A 28 15.55 -25.84 -30.60
CA PRO A 28 14.95 -24.74 -29.89
C PRO A 28 15.95 -24.28 -28.84
N LEU A 29 16.18 -22.96 -28.77
CA LEU A 29 16.80 -22.35 -27.60
C LEU A 29 15.94 -22.73 -26.42
N SER A 30 16.39 -23.72 -25.65
CA SER A 30 15.83 -24.00 -24.34
C SER A 30 16.10 -22.74 -23.53
N VAL A 31 15.05 -21.96 -23.27
CA VAL A 31 15.09 -20.93 -22.25
C VAL A 31 15.34 -21.68 -20.96
N GLN A 32 16.58 -21.66 -20.48
CA GLN A 32 16.87 -22.15 -19.14
C GLN A 32 16.11 -21.22 -18.19
N PRO A 33 15.37 -21.75 -17.20
CA PRO A 33 14.86 -20.90 -16.12
C PRO A 33 16.06 -20.16 -15.52
N LEU A 34 15.90 -18.88 -15.15
CA LEU A 34 16.92 -18.12 -14.45
C LEU A 34 17.37 -18.94 -13.24
N GLU A 35 18.54 -19.57 -13.34
CA GLU A 35 19.19 -20.17 -12.19
C GLU A 35 19.52 -19.02 -11.24
N ARG A 36 18.85 -19.00 -10.08
CA ARG A 36 19.19 -18.19 -8.90
C ARG A 36 20.63 -18.52 -8.49
N ARG A 37 21.61 -17.89 -9.13
CA ARG A 37 23.03 -18.06 -8.79
C ARG A 37 23.35 -17.18 -7.60
N LEU A 38 22.90 -17.61 -6.42
CA LEU A 38 23.51 -17.24 -5.16
C LEU A 38 25.01 -17.59 -5.27
N PRO A 39 25.94 -16.63 -5.17
CA PRO A 39 27.36 -16.94 -5.10
C PRO A 39 27.71 -17.35 -3.66
N LEU A 40 27.28 -18.53 -3.21
CA LEU A 40 27.56 -18.99 -1.84
C LEU A 40 27.81 -20.50 -1.82
N ASP A 41 28.87 -20.90 -1.12
CA ASP A 41 29.21 -22.30 -0.89
C ASP A 41 28.03 -23.06 -0.23
N ALA A 42 27.89 -24.32 -0.58
CA ALA A 42 26.72 -25.14 -0.26
C ALA A 42 26.72 -25.71 1.18
N SER A 43 27.30 -24.99 2.16
CA SER A 43 27.41 -25.48 3.55
C SER A 43 27.04 -24.48 4.65
N GLY A 44 26.53 -23.28 4.33
CA GLY A 44 26.37 -22.21 5.34
C GLY A 44 25.19 -21.24 5.19
N VAL A 45 24.18 -21.52 4.35
CA VAL A 45 23.04 -20.60 4.20
C VAL A 45 22.06 -20.79 5.36
N SER A 46 22.03 -19.82 6.29
CA SER A 46 21.06 -19.80 7.40
C SER A 46 19.67 -19.35 6.93
N PRO A 47 18.57 -19.79 7.56
CA PRO A 47 17.23 -19.25 7.30
C PRO A 47 17.17 -17.72 7.37
N THR A 48 17.87 -17.12 8.33
CA THR A 48 17.97 -15.66 8.45
C THR A 48 18.63 -15.01 7.24
N SER A 49 19.70 -15.59 6.68
CA SER A 49 20.33 -15.04 5.48
C SER A 49 19.47 -15.18 4.22
N MET A 50 18.65 -16.24 4.14
CA MET A 50 17.67 -16.38 3.05
C MET A 50 16.58 -15.33 3.15
N PHE A 51 16.04 -15.14 4.36
CA PHE A 51 15.06 -14.10 4.64
C PHE A 51 15.58 -12.70 4.30
N VAL A 52 16.81 -12.36 4.69
CA VAL A 52 17.41 -11.07 4.35
C VAL A 52 17.52 -10.91 2.83
N ALA A 53 18.04 -11.91 2.12
CA ALA A 53 18.15 -11.85 0.67
C ALA A 53 16.79 -11.73 -0.03
N ALA A 54 15.79 -12.48 0.43
CA ALA A 54 14.43 -12.43 -0.09
C ALA A 54 13.77 -11.07 0.15
N ALA A 55 13.89 -10.49 1.35
CA ALA A 55 13.34 -9.18 1.66
C ALA A 55 13.93 -8.08 0.75
N PHE A 56 15.25 -8.09 0.48
CA PHE A 56 15.86 -7.17 -0.49
C PHE A 56 15.29 -7.36 -1.90
N GLN A 57 15.10 -8.60 -2.33
CA GLN A 57 14.56 -8.89 -3.66
C GLN A 57 13.08 -8.52 -3.78
N GLN A 58 12.27 -8.71 -2.74
CA GLN A 58 10.85 -8.40 -2.74
C GLN A 58 10.58 -6.89 -2.62
N VAL A 59 11.30 -6.20 -1.73
CA VAL A 59 11.05 -4.78 -1.42
C VAL A 59 11.83 -3.84 -2.33
N LEU A 60 13.10 -4.14 -2.62
CA LEU A 60 14.00 -3.26 -3.37
C LEU A 60 14.29 -3.78 -4.78
N VAL A 61 13.75 -4.94 -5.16
CA VAL A 61 13.91 -5.55 -6.50
C VAL A 61 15.38 -5.72 -6.88
N ARG A 62 16.24 -5.98 -5.89
CA ARG A 62 17.66 -6.24 -6.12
C ARG A 62 18.24 -7.25 -5.14
N GLU A 63 19.37 -7.81 -5.54
CA GLU A 63 20.21 -8.63 -4.68
C GLU A 63 20.83 -7.78 -3.55
N VAL A 64 20.96 -8.40 -2.39
CA VAL A 64 21.68 -7.84 -1.24
C VAL A 64 23.19 -8.04 -1.42
N ASP A 65 23.99 -7.03 -1.10
CA ASP A 65 25.44 -7.17 -1.11
C ASP A 65 25.94 -7.97 0.11
N GLN A 66 27.13 -8.56 0.01
CA GLN A 66 27.65 -9.46 1.04
C GLN A 66 27.84 -8.78 2.41
N ALA A 67 28.17 -7.49 2.43
CA ALA A 67 28.38 -6.77 3.68
C ALA A 67 27.05 -6.54 4.40
N SER A 68 26.04 -6.04 3.67
CA SER A 68 24.67 -5.88 4.19
C SER A 68 24.06 -7.21 4.62
N LEU A 69 24.22 -8.27 3.81
CA LEU A 69 23.72 -9.60 4.14
C LEU A 69 24.28 -10.09 5.49
N THR A 70 25.59 -9.92 5.68
CA THR A 70 26.27 -10.33 6.91
C THR A 70 25.81 -9.49 8.12
N PHE A 71 25.70 -8.17 7.94
CA PHE A 71 25.29 -7.24 8.99
C PHE A 71 23.87 -7.53 9.49
N PHE A 72 22.89 -7.59 8.59
CA PHE A 72 21.50 -7.82 8.95
C PHE A 72 21.28 -9.23 9.49
N SER A 73 21.91 -10.25 8.89
CA SER A 73 21.79 -11.63 9.38
C SER A 73 22.32 -11.77 10.81
N THR A 74 23.47 -11.16 11.12
CA THR A 74 24.06 -11.21 12.46
C THR A 74 23.20 -10.44 13.47
N SER A 75 22.68 -9.27 13.08
CA SER A 75 21.84 -8.44 13.95
C SER A 75 20.51 -9.12 14.30
N LEU A 76 19.91 -9.80 13.33
CA LEU A 76 18.68 -10.60 13.52
C LEU A 76 18.93 -11.84 14.37
N GLN A 77 20.00 -12.62 14.09
CA GLN A 77 20.34 -13.81 14.87
C GLN A 77 20.71 -13.49 16.32
N GLY A 78 21.38 -12.36 16.55
CA GLY A 78 21.75 -11.88 17.88
C GLY A 78 20.61 -11.20 18.65
N GLY A 79 19.43 -11.01 18.03
CA GLY A 79 18.30 -10.31 18.64
C GLY A 79 18.52 -8.81 18.85
N ALA A 80 19.53 -8.22 18.21
CA ALA A 80 19.80 -6.78 18.25
C ALA A 80 18.76 -5.98 17.44
N MET A 81 18.12 -6.62 16.46
CA MET A 81 16.98 -6.08 15.72
C MET A 81 15.92 -7.15 15.48
N THR A 82 14.66 -6.74 15.32
CA THR A 82 13.57 -7.64 14.93
C THR A 82 13.45 -7.72 13.40
N ARG A 83 12.75 -8.75 12.88
CA ARG A 83 12.44 -8.82 11.44
C ARG A 83 11.66 -7.60 10.98
N LEU A 84 10.70 -7.13 11.78
CA LEU A 84 9.90 -5.93 11.48
C LEU A 84 10.78 -4.68 11.39
N ALA A 85 11.63 -4.44 12.40
CA ALA A 85 12.54 -3.29 12.39
C ALA A 85 13.49 -3.34 11.19
N PHE A 86 13.93 -4.53 10.77
CA PHE A 86 14.72 -4.70 9.56
C PHE A 86 13.92 -4.36 8.29
N THR A 87 12.72 -4.88 8.12
CA THR A 87 11.91 -4.61 6.92
C THR A 87 11.48 -3.16 6.83
N GLU A 88 11.20 -2.51 7.96
CA GLU A 88 10.95 -1.06 8.05
C GLU A 88 12.17 -0.28 7.53
N THR A 89 13.41 -0.73 7.79
CA THR A 89 14.59 -0.07 7.22
C THR A 89 14.64 -0.14 5.69
N LEU A 90 14.00 -1.14 5.08
CA LEU A 90 13.92 -1.29 3.63
C LEU A 90 12.76 -0.48 3.05
N THR A 91 11.56 -0.62 3.61
CA THR A 91 10.35 0.05 3.10
C THR A 91 10.39 1.57 3.32
N HIS A 92 11.09 2.07 4.34
CA HIS A 92 11.29 3.51 4.55
C HIS A 92 12.60 4.05 3.94
N SER A 93 13.25 3.27 3.07
CA SER A 93 14.51 3.68 2.45
C SER A 93 14.28 4.62 1.26
N VAL A 94 15.26 5.48 0.98
CA VAL A 94 15.28 6.31 -0.24
C VAL A 94 15.19 5.45 -1.51
N GLU A 95 15.70 4.23 -1.48
CA GLU A 95 15.67 3.31 -2.62
C GLU A 95 14.24 2.82 -2.90
N TYR A 96 13.52 2.44 -1.84
CA TYR A 96 12.11 2.08 -1.94
C TYR A 96 11.27 3.26 -2.43
N TYR A 97 11.38 4.42 -1.76
CA TYR A 97 10.67 5.63 -2.15
C TYR A 97 10.97 6.03 -3.59
N SER A 98 12.23 5.95 -4.04
CA SER A 98 12.58 6.26 -5.42
C SER A 98 11.88 5.34 -6.42
N SER A 99 11.65 4.07 -6.05
CA SER A 99 10.92 3.11 -6.88
C SER A 99 9.44 3.44 -6.95
N VAL A 100 8.80 3.74 -5.81
CA VAL A 100 7.40 4.20 -5.73
C VAL A 100 7.20 5.47 -6.55
N ILE A 101 8.01 6.50 -6.29
CA ILE A 101 7.96 7.78 -7.00
C ILE A 101 8.11 7.56 -8.51
N THR A 102 9.07 6.74 -8.93
CA THR A 102 9.29 6.47 -10.36
C THR A 102 8.08 5.78 -10.99
N ASN A 103 7.47 4.81 -10.28
CA ASN A 103 6.25 4.15 -10.74
C ASN A 103 5.11 5.16 -10.93
N ASP A 104 4.85 6.01 -9.94
CA ASP A 104 3.76 6.99 -9.99
C ASP A 104 3.93 8.00 -11.12
N TYR A 105 5.17 8.46 -11.34
CA TYR A 105 5.53 9.30 -12.49
C TYR A 105 5.22 8.62 -13.82
N THR A 106 5.52 7.33 -13.95
CA THR A 106 5.21 6.59 -15.18
C THR A 106 3.71 6.32 -15.34
N GLN A 107 3.00 6.08 -14.24
CA GLN A 107 1.60 5.69 -14.25
C GLN A 107 0.66 6.87 -14.52
N PHE A 108 0.86 8.01 -13.86
CA PHE A 108 -0.09 9.12 -13.90
C PHE A 108 0.28 10.17 -14.97
N PRO A 109 1.41 10.90 -14.90
CA PRO A 109 1.79 11.84 -15.94
C PRO A 109 2.45 11.19 -17.16
N GLY A 110 2.74 9.88 -17.13
CA GLY A 110 3.26 9.16 -18.29
C GLY A 110 4.73 9.45 -18.62
N ARG A 111 5.53 9.89 -17.65
CA ARG A 111 6.93 10.31 -17.86
C ARG A 111 7.80 9.95 -16.67
N ALA A 112 9.08 9.68 -16.88
CA ALA A 112 10.02 9.48 -15.76
C ALA A 112 10.28 10.79 -14.98
N PRO A 113 10.63 10.71 -13.68
CA PRO A 113 11.12 11.87 -12.94
C PRO A 113 12.49 12.31 -13.45
N ASP A 114 12.76 13.61 -13.40
CA ASP A 114 14.13 14.12 -13.43
C ASP A 114 14.77 14.01 -12.03
N ALA A 115 16.10 14.19 -11.97
CA ALA A 115 16.85 14.03 -10.72
C ALA A 115 16.43 15.01 -9.62
N THR A 116 16.00 16.23 -9.98
CA THR A 116 15.55 17.23 -9.00
C THR A 116 14.18 16.90 -8.46
N GLY A 117 13.24 16.49 -9.31
CA GLY A 117 11.91 16.01 -8.91
C GLY A 117 12.00 14.79 -8.02
N LEU A 118 12.80 13.78 -8.40
CA LEU A 118 13.00 12.58 -7.59
C LEU A 118 13.56 12.90 -6.20
N ALA A 119 14.56 13.78 -6.11
CA ALA A 119 15.13 14.21 -4.83
C ALA A 119 14.13 14.99 -3.97
N PHE A 120 13.29 15.83 -4.59
CA PHE A 120 12.25 16.58 -3.90
C PHE A 120 11.23 15.66 -3.24
N TRP A 121 10.66 14.70 -3.98
CA TRP A 121 9.65 13.78 -3.45
C TRP A 121 10.23 12.84 -2.39
N ASN A 122 11.43 12.30 -2.60
CA ASN A 122 12.12 11.50 -1.58
C ASN A 122 12.26 12.28 -0.27
N GLY A 123 12.64 13.56 -0.33
CA GLY A 123 12.78 14.40 0.86
C GLY A 123 11.46 14.61 1.61
N LEU A 124 10.32 14.65 0.90
CA LEU A 124 8.99 14.74 1.51
C LEU A 124 8.54 13.40 2.12
N MET A 125 8.75 12.28 1.42
CA MET A 125 8.41 10.95 1.96
C MET A 125 9.23 10.62 3.20
N GLN A 126 10.51 10.98 3.23
CA GLN A 126 11.34 10.88 4.44
C GLN A 126 10.85 11.76 5.61
N GLN A 127 10.01 12.76 5.36
CA GLN A 127 9.38 13.61 6.38
C GLN A 127 7.97 13.14 6.74
N GLY A 128 7.53 11.98 6.25
CA GLY A 128 6.23 11.38 6.55
C GLY A 128 5.12 11.71 5.55
N MET A 129 5.46 12.16 4.34
CA MET A 129 4.49 12.19 3.24
C MET A 129 4.14 10.76 2.83
N THR A 130 2.84 10.42 2.76
CA THR A 130 2.40 9.08 2.41
C THR A 130 2.30 8.87 0.90
N ASP A 131 2.27 7.61 0.47
CA ASP A 131 1.99 7.21 -0.92
C ASP A 131 0.71 7.85 -1.46
N GLU A 132 -0.38 7.85 -0.69
CA GLU A 132 -1.66 8.44 -1.13
C GLU A 132 -1.56 9.95 -1.35
N GLN A 133 -0.78 10.63 -0.50
CA GLN A 133 -0.53 12.06 -0.68
C GLN A 133 0.29 12.30 -1.94
N LEU A 134 1.24 11.41 -2.26
CA LEU A 134 2.09 11.49 -3.44
C LEU A 134 1.28 11.26 -4.71
N GLU A 135 0.54 10.14 -4.78
CA GLU A 135 -0.37 9.81 -5.88
C GLU A 135 -1.32 10.98 -6.16
N ALA A 136 -1.92 11.55 -5.11
CA ALA A 136 -2.85 12.66 -5.21
C ALA A 136 -2.24 13.94 -5.83
N GLN A 137 -0.94 14.20 -5.61
CA GLN A 137 -0.27 15.33 -6.25
C GLN A 137 -0.12 15.11 -7.77
N PHE A 138 0.21 13.89 -8.20
CA PHE A 138 0.36 13.58 -9.63
C PHE A 138 -0.98 13.56 -10.37
N ILE A 139 -1.98 12.93 -9.76
CA ILE A 139 -3.33 12.80 -10.30
C ILE A 139 -4.06 14.15 -10.36
N GLY A 140 -3.77 15.04 -9.41
CA GLY A 140 -4.36 16.38 -9.34
C GLY A 140 -3.85 17.36 -10.41
N THR A 141 -2.85 16.98 -11.21
CA THR A 141 -2.22 17.85 -12.20
C THR A 141 -3.13 18.15 -13.41
N PRO A 142 -2.97 19.32 -14.07
CA PRO A 142 -3.62 19.59 -15.35
C PRO A 142 -3.29 18.55 -16.43
N GLU A 143 -2.06 18.03 -16.45
CA GLU A 143 -1.62 17.01 -17.40
C GLU A 143 -2.42 15.72 -17.26
N PHE A 144 -2.63 15.24 -16.03
CA PHE A 144 -3.49 14.08 -15.80
C PHE A 144 -4.95 14.36 -16.20
N PHE A 145 -5.45 15.57 -15.90
CA PHE A 145 -6.81 15.99 -16.28
C PHE A 145 -7.04 15.96 -17.79
N ASP A 146 -6.09 16.48 -18.56
CA ASP A 146 -6.17 16.47 -20.03
C ASP A 146 -6.11 15.03 -20.57
N HIS A 147 -5.25 14.17 -19.99
CA HIS A 147 -5.19 12.75 -20.34
C HIS A 147 -6.45 11.96 -19.98
N ALA A 148 -7.17 12.38 -18.93
CA ALA A 148 -8.41 11.75 -18.51
C ALA A 148 -9.59 12.10 -19.42
N GLY A 149 -9.51 13.15 -20.24
CA GLY A 149 -10.58 13.58 -21.15
C GLY A 149 -10.90 15.07 -21.09
N GLY A 150 -10.31 15.80 -20.13
CA GLY A 150 -10.45 17.26 -20.04
C GLY A 150 -11.79 17.73 -19.47
N THR A 151 -12.58 16.85 -18.84
CA THR A 151 -13.78 17.22 -18.08
C THR A 151 -13.74 16.66 -16.67
N ASN A 152 -14.44 17.29 -15.72
CA ASN A 152 -14.51 16.78 -14.34
C ASN A 152 -15.14 15.38 -14.29
N ARG A 153 -16.10 15.12 -15.18
CA ARG A 153 -16.73 13.80 -15.31
C ARG A 153 -15.72 12.74 -15.74
N ASP A 154 -15.00 12.96 -16.84
CA ASP A 154 -14.04 11.98 -17.36
C ASP A 154 -12.87 11.76 -16.37
N TRP A 155 -12.46 12.83 -15.66
CA TRP A 155 -11.47 12.71 -14.58
C TRP A 155 -11.97 11.84 -13.42
N VAL A 156 -13.23 12.01 -12.98
CA VAL A 156 -13.84 11.16 -11.93
C VAL A 156 -13.93 9.71 -12.42
N ASP A 157 -14.41 9.48 -13.64
CA ASP A 157 -14.48 8.13 -14.23
C ASP A 157 -13.10 7.46 -14.24
N ARG A 158 -12.05 8.22 -14.57
CA ARG A 158 -10.67 7.72 -14.55
C ARG A 158 -10.19 7.38 -13.14
N MET A 159 -10.59 8.12 -12.11
CA MET A 159 -10.28 7.79 -10.70
C MET A 159 -10.88 6.48 -10.25
N TYR A 160 -12.16 6.25 -10.55
CA TYR A 160 -12.80 4.99 -10.24
C TYR A 160 -12.10 3.80 -10.93
N PHE A 161 -11.68 3.98 -12.17
CA PHE A 161 -11.00 2.93 -12.91
C PHE A 161 -9.56 2.69 -12.41
N ASP A 162 -8.72 3.73 -12.38
CA ASP A 162 -7.29 3.60 -12.08
C ASP A 162 -7.05 3.28 -10.60
N LEU A 163 -7.86 3.84 -9.69
CA LEU A 163 -7.66 3.66 -8.25
C LEU A 163 -8.50 2.52 -7.68
N LEU A 164 -9.75 2.37 -8.12
CA LEU A 164 -10.70 1.42 -7.52
C LEU A 164 -10.98 0.20 -8.42
N GLY A 165 -10.45 0.17 -9.65
CA GLY A 165 -10.59 -0.98 -10.55
C GLY A 165 -12.03 -1.24 -11.02
N ARG A 166 -12.92 -0.23 -10.93
CA ARG A 166 -14.34 -0.38 -11.30
C ARG A 166 -14.90 0.88 -11.95
N SER A 167 -16.07 0.77 -12.55
CA SER A 167 -16.84 1.94 -12.97
C SER A 167 -17.52 2.63 -11.77
N PRO A 168 -17.73 3.95 -11.83
CA PRO A 168 -18.53 4.63 -10.82
C PRO A 168 -19.98 4.20 -10.87
N ASP A 169 -20.63 4.24 -9.72
CA ASP A 169 -22.09 4.31 -9.64
C ASP A 169 -22.57 5.74 -9.90
N SER A 170 -23.75 5.91 -10.51
CA SER A 170 -24.25 7.23 -10.90
C SER A 170 -24.36 8.22 -9.73
N PRO A 171 -24.80 7.83 -8.52
CA PRO A 171 -24.79 8.73 -7.37
C PRO A 171 -23.38 9.18 -6.95
N GLY A 172 -22.43 8.25 -6.87
CA GLY A 172 -21.03 8.54 -6.51
C GLY A 172 -20.35 9.47 -7.50
N GLU A 173 -20.48 9.19 -8.80
CA GLU A 173 -19.97 10.04 -9.88
C GLU A 173 -20.49 11.47 -9.75
N ALA A 174 -21.82 11.62 -9.64
CA ALA A 174 -22.47 12.92 -9.55
C ALA A 174 -22.02 13.70 -8.31
N ALA A 175 -21.81 13.02 -7.18
CA ALA A 175 -21.32 13.67 -5.96
C ALA A 175 -19.92 14.25 -6.15
N TRP A 176 -18.98 13.48 -6.70
CA TRP A 176 -17.61 13.94 -6.95
C TRP A 176 -17.55 15.05 -7.99
N VAL A 177 -18.31 14.94 -9.08
CA VAL A 177 -18.41 15.99 -10.10
C VAL A 177 -18.93 17.30 -9.48
N ASN A 178 -19.98 17.22 -8.65
CA ASN A 178 -20.51 18.41 -7.97
C ASN A 178 -19.48 19.07 -7.04
N PHE A 179 -18.65 18.30 -6.33
CA PHE A 179 -17.57 18.86 -5.51
C PHE A 179 -16.52 19.58 -6.36
N LEU A 180 -16.12 18.99 -7.48
CA LEU A 180 -15.16 19.60 -8.40
C LEU A 180 -15.72 20.87 -9.07
N ASP A 181 -16.98 20.84 -9.49
CA ASP A 181 -17.68 22.00 -10.06
C ASP A 181 -17.86 23.14 -9.04
N ALA A 182 -17.97 22.79 -7.76
CA ALA A 182 -17.97 23.74 -6.64
C ALA A 182 -16.57 24.28 -6.27
N GLY A 183 -15.51 23.85 -6.98
CA GLY A 183 -14.16 24.36 -6.82
C GLY A 183 -13.27 23.55 -5.87
N MET A 184 -13.64 22.31 -5.51
CA MET A 184 -12.74 21.41 -4.80
C MET A 184 -11.46 21.18 -5.64
N PRO A 185 -10.25 21.29 -5.04
CA PRO A 185 -9.02 20.94 -5.74
C PRO A 185 -8.99 19.46 -6.13
N ARG A 186 -8.55 19.14 -7.35
CA ARG A 186 -8.44 17.75 -7.82
C ARG A 186 -7.49 16.91 -6.98
N SER A 187 -6.41 17.49 -6.47
CA SER A 187 -5.51 16.79 -5.53
C SER A 187 -6.21 16.39 -4.24
N LEU A 188 -7.13 17.22 -3.72
CA LEU A 188 -7.92 16.86 -2.53
C LEU A 188 -8.93 15.74 -2.84
N ALA A 189 -9.60 15.82 -4.00
CA ALA A 189 -10.49 14.75 -4.45
C ALA A 189 -9.71 13.44 -4.64
N ALA A 190 -8.56 13.48 -5.32
CA ALA A 190 -7.70 12.33 -5.58
C ALA A 190 -7.22 11.68 -4.28
N PHE A 191 -6.80 12.49 -3.29
CA PHE A 191 -6.44 11.99 -1.97
C PHE A 191 -7.61 11.26 -1.31
N GLY A 192 -8.86 11.73 -1.48
CA GLY A 192 -10.06 11.06 -1.00
C GLY A 192 -10.29 9.67 -1.62
N PHE A 193 -9.90 9.46 -2.88
CA PHE A 193 -9.90 8.13 -3.51
C PHE A 193 -8.73 7.27 -3.04
N ALA A 194 -7.51 7.82 -3.06
CA ALA A 194 -6.28 7.11 -2.72
C ALA A 194 -6.27 6.62 -1.26
N SER A 195 -6.71 7.46 -0.32
CA SER A 195 -6.82 7.11 1.11
C SER A 195 -8.14 6.43 1.50
N SER A 196 -8.95 6.00 0.53
CA SER A 196 -10.23 5.35 0.83
C SER A 196 -10.04 3.93 1.34
N ALA A 197 -10.94 3.48 2.22
CA ALA A 197 -10.97 2.09 2.68
C ALA A 197 -11.15 1.08 1.53
N GLU A 198 -11.77 1.49 0.43
CA GLU A 198 -11.93 0.66 -0.76
C GLU A 198 -10.59 0.49 -1.50
N ARG A 199 -9.87 1.59 -1.73
CA ARG A 199 -8.52 1.57 -2.30
C ARG A 199 -7.59 0.72 -1.44
N GLU A 200 -7.59 0.95 -0.14
CA GLU A 200 -6.74 0.20 0.79
C GLU A 200 -7.05 -1.30 0.78
N ALA A 201 -8.34 -1.68 0.72
CA ALA A 201 -8.73 -3.08 0.61
C ALA A 201 -8.25 -3.73 -0.71
N ILE A 202 -8.02 -2.96 -1.77
CA ILE A 202 -7.43 -3.46 -3.02
C ILE A 202 -5.92 -3.62 -2.86
N VAL A 203 -5.24 -2.61 -2.29
CA VAL A 203 -3.79 -2.62 -2.03
C VAL A 203 -3.42 -3.83 -1.16
N VAL A 204 -4.06 -4.00 -0.01
CA VAL A 204 -3.81 -5.13 0.91
C VAL A 204 -4.00 -6.48 0.23
N ARG A 205 -5.04 -6.64 -0.61
CA ARG A 205 -5.24 -7.91 -1.34
C ARG A 205 -4.12 -8.18 -2.34
N ASN A 206 -3.61 -7.15 -3.01
CA ASN A 206 -2.46 -7.27 -3.89
C ASN A 206 -1.20 -7.61 -3.10
N ASP A 207 -1.01 -7.04 -1.90
CA ASP A 207 0.13 -7.34 -1.03
C ASP A 207 0.13 -8.80 -0.56
N TYR A 208 -1.03 -9.35 -0.20
CA TYR A 208 -1.16 -10.78 0.09
C TYR A 208 -0.72 -11.66 -1.09
N GLN A 209 -1.05 -11.28 -2.32
CA GLN A 209 -0.58 -12.00 -3.52
C GLN A 209 0.91 -11.82 -3.75
N LEU A 210 1.40 -10.58 -3.65
CA LEU A 210 2.76 -10.22 -3.98
C LEU A 210 3.78 -10.78 -2.98
N PHE A 211 3.50 -10.65 -1.69
CA PHE A 211 4.45 -11.01 -0.62
C PHE A 211 4.20 -12.40 -0.05
N LEU A 212 2.95 -12.89 -0.05
CA LEU A 212 2.61 -14.19 0.56
C LEU A 212 2.13 -15.25 -0.45
N GLY A 213 1.89 -14.88 -1.72
CA GLY A 213 1.49 -15.82 -2.76
C GLY A 213 0.09 -16.44 -2.58
N ARG A 214 -0.77 -15.81 -1.77
CA ARG A 214 -2.13 -16.33 -1.47
C ARG A 214 -3.17 -15.24 -1.44
N GLN A 215 -4.44 -15.64 -1.53
CA GLN A 215 -5.56 -14.72 -1.34
C GLN A 215 -5.81 -14.48 0.15
N ALA A 216 -6.21 -13.26 0.49
CA ALA A 216 -6.63 -12.87 1.82
C ALA A 216 -8.11 -13.20 2.07
N SER A 217 -8.47 -13.49 3.31
CA SER A 217 -9.87 -13.46 3.76
C SER A 217 -10.35 -12.02 3.99
N ASP A 218 -11.66 -11.78 3.93
CA ASP A 218 -12.21 -10.44 4.19
C ASP A 218 -11.91 -9.92 5.61
N GLY A 219 -11.79 -10.82 6.60
CA GLY A 219 -11.42 -10.46 7.96
C GLY A 219 -9.95 -9.99 8.08
N GLU A 220 -9.04 -10.63 7.34
CA GLU A 220 -7.64 -10.21 7.25
C GLU A 220 -7.52 -8.83 6.59
N VAL A 221 -8.20 -8.62 5.47
CA VAL A 221 -8.22 -7.32 4.77
C VAL A 221 -8.79 -6.22 5.67
N ALA A 222 -9.92 -6.47 6.33
CA ALA A 222 -10.52 -5.50 7.24
C ALA A 222 -9.60 -5.14 8.42
N GLY A 223 -8.80 -6.10 8.91
CA GLY A 223 -7.81 -5.85 9.95
C GLY A 223 -6.75 -4.82 9.54
N TRP A 224 -6.20 -4.94 8.33
CA TRP A 224 -5.22 -3.99 7.78
C TRP A 224 -5.84 -2.64 7.47
N VAL A 225 -7.00 -2.62 6.80
CA VAL A 225 -7.73 -1.38 6.49
C VAL A 225 -8.02 -0.56 7.74
N ASN A 226 -8.35 -1.20 8.87
CA ASN A 226 -8.55 -0.48 10.13
C ASN A 226 -7.27 0.17 10.66
N ARG A 227 -6.11 -0.50 10.54
CA ARG A 227 -4.81 0.08 10.94
C ARG A 227 -4.41 1.24 10.05
N PHE A 228 -4.62 1.11 8.75
CA PHE A 228 -4.42 2.19 7.79
C PHE A 228 -5.23 3.44 8.19
N ARG A 229 -6.52 3.23 8.52
CA ARG A 229 -7.41 4.30 9.00
C ARG A 229 -6.99 4.90 10.34
N ASP A 230 -6.31 4.13 11.19
CA ASP A 230 -5.74 4.59 12.45
C ASP A 230 -4.38 5.32 12.26
N GLY A 231 -3.89 5.44 11.02
CA GLY A 231 -2.72 6.24 10.65
C GLY A 231 -1.48 5.45 10.25
N MET A 232 -1.59 4.13 10.09
CA MET A 232 -0.50 3.29 9.56
C MET A 232 -0.31 3.57 8.06
N CYS A 233 0.92 3.76 7.60
CA CYS A 233 1.20 3.94 6.18
C CYS A 233 1.41 2.59 5.47
N ASN A 234 1.35 2.57 4.14
CA ASN A 234 1.50 1.34 3.36
C ASN A 234 2.88 0.71 3.54
N GLU A 235 3.91 1.52 3.75
CA GLU A 235 5.27 1.03 4.00
C GLU A 235 5.37 0.20 5.27
N ASP A 236 4.61 0.57 6.31
CA ASP A 236 4.53 -0.20 7.55
C ASP A 236 3.72 -1.48 7.33
N ILE A 237 2.66 -1.43 6.52
CA ILE A 237 1.84 -2.60 6.18
C ILE A 237 2.70 -3.61 5.41
N ILE A 238 3.41 -3.19 4.37
CA ILE A 238 4.33 -4.01 3.58
C ILE A 238 5.44 -4.58 4.47
N ALA A 239 6.02 -3.78 5.37
CA ALA A 239 6.99 -4.27 6.34
C ALA A 239 6.40 -5.40 7.20
N GLY A 240 5.15 -5.27 7.63
CA GLY A 240 4.42 -6.31 8.36
C GLY A 240 4.24 -7.61 7.56
N PHE A 241 3.93 -7.52 6.27
CA PHE A 241 3.85 -8.68 5.37
C PHE A 241 5.19 -9.39 5.24
N VAL A 242 6.24 -8.64 4.89
CA VAL A 242 7.58 -9.21 4.63
C VAL A 242 8.16 -9.79 5.92
N ALA A 243 7.98 -9.16 7.08
CA ALA A 243 8.50 -9.63 8.36
C ALA A 243 7.73 -10.80 8.99
N SER A 244 6.60 -11.20 8.40
CA SER A 244 5.72 -12.24 8.94
C SER A 244 6.40 -13.62 9.00
N ASP A 245 5.93 -14.48 9.91
CA ASP A 245 6.38 -15.88 9.96
C ASP A 245 6.03 -16.63 8.66
N GLU A 246 4.92 -16.27 8.02
CA GLU A 246 4.50 -16.87 6.75
C GLU A 246 5.52 -16.59 5.64
N SER A 247 5.96 -15.34 5.49
CA SER A 247 7.02 -14.96 4.56
C SER A 247 8.33 -15.70 4.88
N PHE A 248 8.73 -15.70 6.16
CA PHE A 248 9.95 -16.37 6.61
C PHE A 248 9.96 -17.88 6.32
N ASN A 249 8.81 -18.55 6.48
CA ASN A 249 8.67 -19.99 6.24
C ASN A 249 8.51 -20.33 4.74
N ASN A 250 7.92 -19.44 3.94
CA ASN A 250 7.82 -19.63 2.49
C ASN A 250 9.20 -19.62 1.80
N ASP A 251 10.12 -18.78 2.28
CA ASP A 251 11.50 -18.73 1.78
C ASP A 251 12.31 -19.98 2.13
N GLU A 252 12.00 -20.64 3.25
CA GLU A 252 12.54 -21.95 3.61
C GLU A 252 12.07 -23.04 2.62
N HIS A 253 10.77 -23.03 2.28
CA HIS A 253 10.16 -24.05 1.43
C HIS A 253 10.51 -23.93 -0.07
N GLN A 254 10.81 -22.75 -0.60
CA GLN A 254 11.24 -22.62 -2.01
C GLN A 254 12.64 -23.19 -2.29
N SER A 255 13.35 -23.64 -1.26
CA SER A 255 14.71 -24.22 -1.36
C SER A 255 14.78 -25.71 -1.01
N GLY A 256 13.68 -26.31 -0.54
CA GLY A 256 13.60 -27.71 -0.09
C GLY A 256 12.80 -28.61 -1.04
N LEU A 257 13.36 -29.77 -1.38
CA LEU A 257 12.73 -30.83 -2.17
C LEU A 257 11.32 -31.20 -1.65
N ASN A 258 10.40 -31.46 -2.59
CA ASN A 258 9.03 -31.95 -2.40
C ASN A 258 8.75 -32.74 -1.10
N GLY A 259 7.71 -32.30 -0.38
CA GLY A 259 6.84 -33.18 0.40
C GLY A 259 6.92 -32.99 1.91
N VAL A 260 5.97 -32.23 2.47
CA VAL A 260 4.88 -32.66 3.37
C VAL A 260 3.97 -31.44 3.51
N GLY A 261 2.71 -31.55 3.09
CA GLY A 261 1.72 -30.52 3.37
C GLY A 261 1.32 -30.55 4.84
N PRO A 262 1.13 -29.40 5.52
CA PRO A 262 0.47 -29.39 6.81
C PRO A 262 -0.75 -28.48 6.80
N GLY A 263 -1.91 -29.11 6.96
CA GLY A 263 -2.98 -28.48 7.72
C GLY A 263 -2.52 -28.38 9.17
N ASP A 264 -2.19 -27.17 9.60
CA ASP A 264 -2.62 -26.63 10.89
C ASP A 264 -2.43 -25.12 10.80
N LEU A 265 -3.55 -24.41 10.57
CA LEU A 265 -3.59 -22.97 10.40
C LEU A 265 -3.25 -22.30 11.73
N GLY A 266 -1.97 -22.01 11.91
CA GLY A 266 -1.49 -21.01 12.85
C GLY A 266 -2.05 -19.66 12.45
N SER A 267 -3.22 -19.35 13.01
CA SER A 267 -3.87 -18.05 13.06
C SER A 267 -2.87 -16.92 12.93
N ALA A 268 -2.98 -16.12 11.86
CA ALA A 268 -2.55 -14.73 11.87
C ALA A 268 -3.43 -13.96 12.88
N ASN A 269 -3.26 -14.27 14.16
CA ASN A 269 -3.62 -13.38 15.25
C ASN A 269 -2.36 -12.56 15.48
N PRO A 270 -2.32 -11.27 15.11
CA PRO A 270 -1.33 -10.34 15.62
C PRO A 270 -1.68 -10.10 17.09
N GLY A 271 -1.50 -11.13 17.91
CA GLY A 271 -1.61 -11.06 19.35
C GLY A 271 -0.45 -10.22 19.86
N SER A 272 -0.79 -9.01 20.30
CA SER A 272 0.06 -8.14 21.11
C SER A 272 1.38 -7.74 20.44
N VAL A 273 1.30 -6.82 19.48
CA VAL A 273 2.39 -5.84 19.38
C VAL A 273 2.34 -5.05 20.68
N ASN A 274 3.35 -5.23 21.53
CA ASN A 274 3.56 -4.36 22.69
C ASN A 274 4.01 -3.00 22.17
N ILE A 275 3.07 -2.19 21.67
CA ILE A 275 3.28 -0.76 21.49
C ILE A 275 3.38 -0.25 22.92
N GLY A 276 4.61 0.02 23.39
CA GLY A 276 4.85 0.51 24.74
C GLY A 276 3.84 1.61 25.07
N SER A 277 3.12 1.45 26.18
CA SER A 277 1.94 2.24 26.54
C SER A 277 2.04 3.71 26.14
N ILE A 278 1.36 4.09 25.05
CA ILE A 278 1.17 5.50 24.72
C ILE A 278 -0.05 5.95 25.51
N ASN A 279 0.19 6.70 26.60
CA ASN A 279 -0.86 7.46 27.25
C ASN A 279 -1.28 8.61 26.32
N ILE A 280 -2.28 8.38 25.47
CA ILE A 280 -2.92 9.46 24.73
C ILE A 280 -3.91 10.14 25.69
N ASN A 281 -3.52 11.31 26.20
CA ASN A 281 -4.42 12.16 26.98
C ASN A 281 -5.33 12.90 25.99
N ILE A 282 -6.44 12.29 25.60
CA ILE A 282 -7.41 12.91 24.68
C ILE A 282 -8.23 13.91 25.51
N GLY A 283 -7.90 15.20 25.40
CA GLY A 283 -8.75 16.27 25.90
C GLY A 283 -10.13 16.17 25.25
N SER A 284 -11.18 16.35 26.06
CA SER A 284 -12.60 16.12 25.77
C SER A 284 -13.03 16.37 24.31
N ILE A 285 -13.38 15.30 23.59
CA ILE A 285 -14.08 15.40 22.30
C ILE A 285 -15.59 15.24 22.54
N ASN A 286 -16.37 16.25 22.16
CA ASN A 286 -17.82 16.11 22.01
C ASN A 286 -18.12 15.35 20.71
N ILE A 287 -18.58 14.10 20.82
CA ILE A 287 -18.99 13.29 19.67
C ILE A 287 -20.51 13.41 19.51
N ASN A 288 -20.97 14.05 18.44
CA ASN A 288 -22.39 14.09 18.08
C ASN A 288 -22.87 12.68 17.68
N SER A 289 -23.99 12.26 18.26
CA SER A 289 -24.60 10.92 18.28
C SER A 289 -25.12 10.38 16.93
N GLY A 290 -24.66 10.91 15.79
CA GLY A 290 -25.24 10.63 14.47
C GLY A 290 -24.74 9.37 13.75
N ASN A 291 -23.59 8.78 14.12
CA ASN A 291 -23.01 7.64 13.39
C ASN A 291 -22.27 6.67 14.33
N ILE A 292 -22.98 6.09 15.29
CA ILE A 292 -22.49 4.90 16.01
C ILE A 292 -23.18 3.69 15.41
N ASN A 293 -22.49 2.97 14.51
CA ASN A 293 -22.93 1.63 14.13
C ASN A 293 -22.71 0.71 15.35
N SER A 294 -23.79 0.08 15.81
CA SER A 294 -23.85 -0.78 17.01
C SER A 294 -22.99 -2.05 16.96
N GLY A 295 -22.14 -2.21 15.95
CA GLY A 295 -21.27 -3.37 15.77
C GLY A 295 -19.89 -3.25 16.44
N ASN A 296 -19.54 -2.10 17.03
CA ASN A 296 -18.15 -1.82 17.45
C ASN A 296 -17.99 -1.46 18.94
N ILE A 297 -18.75 -2.11 19.84
CA ILE A 297 -18.44 -2.09 21.28
C ILE A 297 -18.03 -3.50 21.68
N ASN A 298 -16.72 -3.76 21.72
CA ASN A 298 -16.22 -4.96 22.37
C ASN A 298 -16.35 -4.74 23.90
N SER A 299 -17.21 -5.51 24.55
CA SER A 299 -17.57 -5.38 25.98
C SER A 299 -16.43 -5.70 26.96
N GLY A 300 -15.18 -5.75 26.49
CA GLY A 300 -14.03 -6.30 27.21
C GLY A 300 -13.10 -5.30 27.88
N ASN A 301 -13.27 -3.98 27.71
CA ASN A 301 -12.36 -3.03 28.37
C ASN A 301 -12.99 -1.66 28.63
N ILE A 302 -14.12 -1.62 29.35
CA ILE A 302 -14.50 -0.42 30.11
C ILE A 302 -13.76 -0.52 31.43
N ASN A 303 -12.60 0.12 31.53
CA ASN A 303 -12.03 0.36 32.85
C ASN A 303 -12.98 1.34 33.54
N SER A 304 -13.63 0.90 34.61
CA SER A 304 -14.49 1.72 35.47
C SER A 304 -13.61 2.73 36.22
N GLY A 305 -13.13 3.73 35.50
CA GLY A 305 -12.22 4.75 35.98
C GLY A 305 -12.68 6.08 35.44
N ASN A 306 -13.53 6.74 36.23
CA ASN A 306 -13.96 8.12 36.06
C ASN A 306 -14.98 8.39 34.93
N VAL A 307 -16.18 7.80 35.06
CA VAL A 307 -17.39 8.47 34.56
C VAL A 307 -17.58 9.70 35.43
N ASN A 308 -17.12 10.85 34.96
CA ASN A 308 -17.50 12.12 35.58
C ASN A 308 -18.99 12.31 35.26
N SER A 309 -19.85 11.84 36.18
CA SER A 309 -21.28 12.13 36.16
C SER A 309 -21.41 13.65 36.20
N GLY A 310 -21.53 14.25 35.01
CA GLY A 310 -21.91 15.64 34.86
C GLY A 310 -23.10 15.90 35.78
N ASN A 311 -22.94 16.91 36.60
CA ASN A 311 -23.86 17.41 37.61
C ASN A 311 -25.33 17.34 37.13
N VAL A 312 -26.02 16.24 37.42
CA VAL A 312 -27.47 16.18 37.29
C VAL A 312 -27.99 16.85 38.57
N GLY A 313 -28.22 18.16 38.49
CA GLY A 313 -28.93 18.86 39.56
C GLY A 313 -30.24 18.13 39.83
N PRO A 314 -30.60 17.89 41.10
CA PRO A 314 -31.78 17.08 41.41
C PRO A 314 -33.03 17.79 40.88
N ALA A 315 -33.71 17.14 39.94
CA ALA A 315 -35.11 17.38 39.67
C ALA A 315 -35.88 17.02 40.96
N GLY A 316 -36.30 18.05 41.70
CA GLY A 316 -37.07 17.89 42.92
C GLY A 316 -38.39 17.15 42.64
N PRO A 317 -38.81 16.22 43.51
CA PRO A 317 -40.09 15.55 43.38
C PRO A 317 -41.21 16.54 43.70
N GLY A 318 -42.22 16.58 42.83
CA GLY A 318 -43.51 17.17 43.14
C GLY A 318 -44.18 16.40 44.27
N ALA A 319 -44.25 17.00 45.44
CA ALA A 319 -45.16 16.62 46.51
C ALA A 319 -46.36 17.57 46.46
N GLY A 320 -47.55 17.00 46.25
CA GLY A 320 -48.80 17.64 46.60
C GLY A 320 -49.05 17.52 48.11
N ASP A 321 -49.79 18.50 48.61
CA ASP A 321 -50.64 18.53 49.81
C ASP A 321 -50.00 18.30 51.19
N ASP A 322 -49.99 19.35 52.02
CA ASP A 322 -50.67 19.41 53.33
C ASP A 322 -50.14 20.57 54.21
N GLY A 323 -51.05 21.41 54.73
CA GLY A 323 -50.92 21.98 56.09
C GLY A 323 -50.39 23.42 56.29
N HIS A 324 -51.33 24.37 56.41
CA HIS A 324 -51.35 25.60 57.25
C HIS A 324 -50.68 25.44 58.66
N PRO A 325 -50.53 26.49 59.54
CA PRO A 325 -50.11 27.91 59.41
C PRO A 325 -49.14 28.43 60.54
N ARG A 326 -48.41 29.55 60.28
CA ARG A 326 -48.00 30.67 61.23
C ARG A 326 -47.20 30.32 62.53
N PRO A 327 -46.70 31.29 63.36
CA PRO A 327 -46.49 32.76 63.23
C PRO A 327 -45.11 33.28 63.77
N HIS A 328 -44.96 34.62 63.75
CA HIS A 328 -44.03 35.49 64.53
C HIS A 328 -42.55 35.50 64.11
N GLY A 329 -41.85 36.62 64.00
CA GLY A 329 -42.12 38.03 64.29
C GLY A 329 -40.79 38.80 64.17
N ASP A 330 -40.89 40.09 63.84
CA ASP A 330 -39.99 41.22 64.15
C ASP A 330 -38.53 41.12 63.61
N ASP A 331 -37.92 42.10 62.95
CA ASP A 331 -38.09 43.53 62.76
C ASP A 331 -37.66 43.94 61.32
#